data_AF-A0A7C2KDJ2-F1
#
_entry.id   AF-A0A7C2KDJ2-F1
#
_cell.length_a   1.000
_cell.length_b   1.000
_cell.length_c   1.000
_cell.angle_alpha   90.00
_cell.angle_beta   90.00
_cell.angle_gamma   90.00
#
_symmetry.space_group_name_H-M   'P 1'
#
loop_
_entity.id
_entity.type
_entity.pdbx_description
1 polymer ?
#
loop_
_entity_poly.entity_id
_entity_poly.type
_entity_poly.pdbx_seq_one_letter_code
_entity_poly.pdbx_strand_id
1 'polypeptide(L)'
;MTTRIGINGFGRIGRQVLKAVLEKYPEDLEVVAVNDLFDAATIAHLFKYDSNYGTYPGTVEVRDGNLVVDGRSVRVFAEKDPSRLPWKDLGVAIVIESTGVFTDARGKGEKPGASVHIEQGGARKVIISAPAKNEDLTVVLGVNDDRYDPQKHHVLSNASCTTNGLAPAAKVVHDLLRIRRGLMTTIHAYTNDQRILDLAHKDLRRARAAGLNIIPTTTGAARALAKVIPDLEGKFDGFALRVPTATVSVIDFVADVERPTTVDELNAAFEQAAAGALKGILGITREPLVSSDFKGDDRSSIVDGLSTMVLDGMMVKVVAWYDNEWGYAVRTADLAARVAQSL
;
A
#
# COMPACT_ATOMS: atom_id res chain seq x y z
N MET A 1 24.96 7.05 2.47
CA MET A 1 24.44 8.44 2.35
C MET A 1 22.95 8.35 2.58
N THR A 2 22.37 9.26 3.37
CA THR A 2 20.92 9.31 3.61
C THR A 2 20.23 9.97 2.42
N THR A 3 19.19 9.33 1.88
CA THR A 3 18.42 9.87 0.76
C THR A 3 17.28 10.74 1.28
N ARG A 4 17.24 11.98 0.81
CA ARG A 4 16.19 12.93 1.17
C ARG A 4 14.93 12.65 0.36
N ILE A 5 13.80 12.52 1.05
CA ILE A 5 12.49 12.23 0.45
C ILE A 5 11.45 13.28 0.83
N GLY A 6 10.49 13.49 -0.06
CA GLY A 6 9.33 14.35 0.17
C GLY A 6 8.03 13.54 0.13
N ILE A 7 7.02 13.95 0.89
CA ILE A 7 5.69 13.31 0.88
C ILE A 7 4.66 14.32 0.38
N ASN A 8 4.04 14.07 -0.78
CA ASN A 8 2.91 14.84 -1.28
C ASN A 8 1.59 14.19 -0.87
N GLY A 9 0.79 14.88 -0.06
CA GLY A 9 -0.42 14.35 0.57
C GLY A 9 -0.12 13.71 1.93
N PHE A 10 -0.15 14.51 2.99
CA PHE A 10 0.09 14.06 4.37
C PHE A 10 -1.19 13.57 5.08
N GLY A 11 -2.01 12.85 4.30
CA GLY A 11 -3.24 12.21 4.73
C GLY A 11 -2.98 10.90 5.47
N ARG A 12 -3.94 9.96 5.36
CA ARG A 12 -3.89 8.69 6.09
C ARG A 12 -2.62 7.90 5.81
N ILE A 13 -2.26 7.72 4.53
CA ILE A 13 -1.05 6.97 4.12
C ILE A 13 0.22 7.79 4.37
N GLY A 14 0.28 9.06 3.96
CA GLY A 14 1.49 9.89 4.12
C GLY A 14 2.00 9.97 5.56
N ARG A 15 1.08 10.04 6.55
CA ARG A 15 1.47 10.00 7.98
C ARG A 15 2.04 8.65 8.41
N GLN A 16 1.45 7.54 7.96
CA GLN A 16 2.00 6.22 8.28
C GLN A 16 3.34 5.99 7.57
N VAL A 17 3.54 6.52 6.35
CA VAL A 17 4.82 6.43 5.65
C VAL A 17 5.92 7.16 6.42
N LEU A 18 5.64 8.37 6.95
CA LEU A 18 6.62 9.05 7.82
C LEU A 18 6.96 8.20 9.06
N LYS A 19 5.96 7.62 9.73
CA LYS A 19 6.21 6.72 10.89
C LYS A 19 7.05 5.51 10.50
N ALA A 20 6.73 4.84 9.39
CA ALA A 20 7.46 3.69 8.89
C ALA A 20 8.91 4.04 8.53
N VAL A 21 9.16 5.20 7.92
CA VAL A 21 10.52 5.68 7.62
C VAL A 21 11.31 5.95 8.90
N LEU A 22 10.72 6.65 9.87
CA LEU A 22 11.38 6.93 11.15
C LEU A 22 11.71 5.66 11.94
N GLU A 23 10.82 4.67 11.90
CA GLU A 23 11.00 3.42 12.64
C GLU A 23 11.99 2.47 11.96
N LYS A 24 11.92 2.32 10.63
CA LYS A 24 12.60 1.23 9.92
C LYS A 24 13.81 1.67 9.10
N TYR A 25 13.85 2.93 8.67
CA TYR A 25 14.89 3.48 7.79
C TYR A 25 15.49 4.81 8.29
N PRO A 26 15.73 5.02 9.61
CA PRO A 26 16.13 6.32 10.16
C PRO A 26 17.49 6.84 9.65
N GLU A 27 18.34 5.94 9.15
CA GLU A 27 19.69 6.23 8.63
C GLU A 27 19.74 6.26 7.09
N ASP A 28 18.82 5.56 6.42
CA ASP A 28 18.79 5.43 4.96
C ASP A 28 17.94 6.52 4.29
N LEU A 29 16.85 6.92 4.96
CA LEU A 29 15.86 7.86 4.43
C LEU A 29 15.62 9.02 5.39
N GLU A 30 15.57 10.25 4.86
CA GLU A 30 15.23 11.45 5.61
C GLU A 30 14.01 12.12 4.96
N VAL A 31 12.87 12.17 5.65
CA VAL A 31 11.72 12.96 5.19
C VAL A 31 11.99 14.43 5.51
N VAL A 32 12.28 15.22 4.48
CA VAL A 32 12.66 16.64 4.64
C VAL A 32 11.49 17.59 4.46
N ALA A 33 10.43 17.13 3.80
CA ALA A 33 9.25 17.94 3.55
C ALA A 33 7.98 17.11 3.34
N VAL A 34 6.86 17.69 3.73
CA VAL A 34 5.51 17.20 3.49
C VAL A 34 4.65 18.30 2.88
N ASN A 35 3.73 17.92 2.00
CA ASN A 35 2.71 18.84 1.46
C ASN A 35 1.31 18.33 1.81
N ASP A 36 0.48 19.20 2.40
CA ASP A 36 -0.95 18.96 2.62
C ASP A 36 -1.68 20.30 2.69
N LEU A 37 -2.98 20.34 2.40
CA LEU A 37 -3.73 21.60 2.32
C LEU A 37 -4.09 22.18 3.71
N PHE A 38 -3.71 21.49 4.79
CA PHE A 38 -3.90 21.93 6.17
C PHE A 38 -2.62 22.53 6.77
N ASP A 39 -2.79 23.34 7.82
CA ASP A 39 -1.68 23.98 8.52
C ASP A 39 -0.83 22.99 9.34
N ALA A 40 0.38 23.43 9.71
CA ALA A 40 1.36 22.64 10.46
C ALA A 40 0.82 22.12 11.81
N ALA A 41 0.00 22.89 12.53
CA ALA A 41 -0.55 22.48 13.82
C ALA A 41 -1.60 21.38 13.64
N THR A 42 -2.46 21.50 12.65
CA THR A 42 -3.42 20.46 12.29
C THR A 42 -2.72 19.16 11.93
N ILE A 43 -1.72 19.19 11.04
CA ILE A 43 -1.03 17.96 10.65
C ILE A 43 -0.18 17.36 11.78
N ALA A 44 0.42 18.18 12.65
CA ALA A 44 1.15 17.72 13.82
C ALA A 44 0.21 17.01 14.81
N HIS A 45 -0.98 17.56 15.02
CA HIS A 45 -2.01 16.93 15.84
C HIS A 45 -2.42 15.56 15.29
N LEU A 46 -2.72 15.48 13.99
CA LEU A 46 -3.14 14.24 13.32
C LEU A 46 -2.00 13.21 13.16
N PHE A 47 -0.74 13.64 13.22
CA PHE A 47 0.41 12.74 13.28
C PHE A 47 0.59 12.18 14.69
N LYS A 48 0.48 13.04 15.71
CA LYS A 48 0.63 12.68 17.13
C LYS A 48 -0.47 11.76 17.64
N TYR A 49 -1.73 11.99 17.26
CA TYR A 49 -2.87 11.23 17.77
C TYR A 49 -3.55 10.44 16.65
N ASP A 50 -3.54 9.11 16.75
CA ASP A 50 -4.08 8.20 15.74
C ASP A 50 -5.11 7.24 16.37
N SER A 51 -6.33 7.21 15.84
CA SER A 51 -7.39 6.33 16.39
C SER A 51 -7.11 4.84 16.18
N ASN A 52 -6.37 4.47 15.12
CA ASN A 52 -6.02 3.08 14.86
C ASN A 52 -4.77 2.70 15.66
N TYR A 53 -3.73 3.55 15.65
CA TYR A 53 -2.40 3.20 16.16
C TYR A 53 -2.02 3.86 17.49
N GLY A 54 -2.91 4.64 18.09
CA GLY A 54 -2.67 5.34 19.35
C GLY A 54 -1.83 6.61 19.20
N THR A 55 -1.26 7.07 20.32
CA THR A 55 -0.40 8.25 20.34
C THR A 55 1.00 7.90 19.85
N TYR A 56 1.58 8.74 18.99
CA TYR A 56 2.99 8.62 18.60
C TYR A 56 3.88 8.64 19.85
N PRO A 57 4.79 7.67 20.03
CA PRO A 57 5.53 7.52 21.28
C PRO A 57 6.58 8.60 21.53
N GLY A 58 7.02 9.30 20.47
CA GLY A 58 8.03 10.35 20.53
C GLY A 58 7.47 11.77 20.69
N THR A 59 8.32 12.77 20.45
CA THR A 59 7.92 14.18 20.50
C THR A 59 7.40 14.64 19.15
N VAL A 60 6.30 15.41 19.19
CA VAL A 60 5.71 16.04 18.00
C VAL A 60 5.38 17.47 18.36
N GLU A 61 6.03 18.40 17.68
CA GLU A 61 5.94 19.84 17.91
C GLU A 61 5.78 20.59 16.59
N VAL A 62 5.39 21.86 16.68
CA VAL A 62 5.45 22.80 15.56
C VAL A 62 6.42 23.91 15.91
N ARG A 63 7.38 24.17 15.03
CA ARG A 63 8.33 25.28 15.16
C ARG A 63 8.46 25.99 13.82
N ASP A 64 8.26 27.30 13.81
CA ASP A 64 8.36 28.16 12.63
C ASP A 64 7.53 27.66 11.42
N GLY A 65 6.33 27.15 11.70
CA GLY A 65 5.44 26.59 10.67
C GLY A 65 5.86 25.23 10.12
N ASN A 66 6.86 24.58 10.72
CA ASN A 66 7.33 23.25 10.35
C ASN A 66 6.93 22.21 11.40
N LEU A 67 6.80 20.96 10.96
CA LEU A 67 6.62 19.82 11.83
C LEU A 67 7.99 19.43 12.42
N VAL A 68 8.06 19.18 13.72
CA VAL A 68 9.28 18.68 14.38
C VAL A 68 8.95 17.37 15.07
N VAL A 69 9.56 16.28 14.59
CA VAL A 69 9.36 14.92 15.13
C VAL A 69 10.67 14.43 15.70
N ASP A 70 10.72 14.13 17.00
CA ASP A 70 11.93 13.67 17.70
C ASP A 70 13.15 14.57 17.44
N GLY A 71 12.91 15.89 17.41
CA GLY A 71 13.92 16.92 17.13
C GLY A 71 14.25 17.10 15.64
N ARG A 72 13.78 16.24 14.74
CA ARG A 72 13.99 16.35 13.28
C ARG A 72 12.95 17.31 12.69
N SER A 73 13.40 18.35 11.99
CA SER A 73 12.52 19.31 11.33
C SER A 73 12.10 18.83 9.95
N VAL A 74 10.80 18.87 9.68
CA VAL A 74 10.16 18.49 8.42
C VAL A 74 9.39 19.70 7.90
N ARG A 75 9.78 20.21 6.73
CA ARG A 75 9.16 21.40 6.15
C ARG A 75 7.74 21.13 5.72
N VAL A 76 6.82 22.04 6.03
CA VAL A 76 5.40 21.89 5.68
C VAL A 76 5.04 22.84 4.54
N PHE A 77 4.42 22.31 3.51
CA PHE A 77 3.83 23.05 2.40
C PHE A 77 2.32 22.87 2.36
N ALA A 78 1.63 23.88 1.82
CA ALA A 78 0.20 23.85 1.56
C ALA A 78 -0.10 24.29 0.12
N GLU A 79 0.49 23.58 -0.83
CA GLU A 79 0.40 23.86 -2.26
C GLU A 79 -0.54 22.88 -2.96
N LYS A 80 -1.48 23.42 -3.74
CA LYS A 80 -2.45 22.65 -4.53
C LYS A 80 -1.86 22.18 -5.85
N ASP A 81 -0.99 22.99 -6.44
CA ASP A 81 -0.32 22.68 -7.70
C ASP A 81 1.02 21.96 -7.43
N PRO A 82 1.10 20.65 -7.66
CA PRO A 82 2.31 19.87 -7.36
C PRO A 82 3.57 20.32 -8.12
N SER A 83 3.41 21.10 -9.19
CA SER A 83 4.54 21.66 -9.95
C SER A 83 5.29 22.77 -9.22
N ARG A 84 4.63 23.45 -8.27
CA ARG A 84 5.20 24.57 -7.51
C ARG A 84 5.95 24.12 -6.26
N LEU A 85 5.98 22.82 -5.99
CA LEU A 85 6.70 22.25 -4.85
C LEU A 85 8.21 22.25 -5.14
N PRO A 86 9.04 22.93 -4.32
CA PRO A 86 10.45 23.17 -4.62
C PRO A 86 11.35 21.98 -4.21
N TRP A 87 11.07 20.79 -4.73
CA TRP A 87 11.79 19.57 -4.35
C TRP A 87 13.30 19.65 -4.59
N LYS A 88 13.71 20.27 -5.70
CA LYS A 88 15.10 20.51 -6.06
C LYS A 88 15.85 21.31 -4.99
N ASP A 89 15.24 22.40 -4.51
CA ASP A 89 15.87 23.30 -3.54
C ASP A 89 16.03 22.62 -2.17
N LEU A 90 15.18 21.64 -1.88
CA LEU A 90 15.23 20.81 -0.69
C LEU A 90 16.13 19.57 -0.87
N GLY A 91 16.69 19.36 -2.06
CA GLY A 91 17.47 18.17 -2.38
C GLY A 91 16.67 16.87 -2.32
N VAL A 92 15.35 16.93 -2.45
CA VAL A 92 14.47 15.75 -2.45
C VAL A 92 14.75 14.91 -3.69
N ALA A 93 15.17 13.67 -3.50
CA ALA A 93 15.45 12.75 -4.59
C ALA A 93 14.23 11.87 -4.93
N ILE A 94 13.45 11.47 -3.93
CA ILE A 94 12.26 10.63 -4.10
C ILE A 94 11.04 11.36 -3.53
N VAL A 95 9.96 11.43 -4.30
CA VAL A 95 8.66 11.92 -3.82
C VAL A 95 7.69 10.74 -3.66
N ILE A 96 7.10 10.63 -2.48
CA ILE A 96 5.95 9.76 -2.23
C ILE A 96 4.68 10.54 -2.58
N GLU A 97 4.01 10.14 -3.64
CA GLU A 97 2.74 10.72 -4.08
C GLU A 97 1.57 9.95 -3.43
N SER A 98 1.06 10.50 -2.33
CA SER A 98 0.03 9.92 -1.49
C SER A 98 -1.23 10.79 -1.36
N THR A 99 -1.45 11.74 -2.28
CA THR A 99 -2.69 12.55 -2.32
C THR A 99 -3.90 11.73 -2.78
N GLY A 100 -3.67 10.68 -3.57
CA GLY A 100 -4.73 9.92 -4.27
C GLY A 100 -5.33 10.67 -5.47
N VAL A 101 -4.86 11.90 -5.76
CA VAL A 101 -5.33 12.72 -6.88
C VAL A 101 -4.45 12.54 -8.11
N PHE A 102 -3.13 12.47 -7.95
CA PHE A 102 -2.15 12.36 -9.04
C PHE A 102 -1.74 10.91 -9.28
N THR A 103 -2.71 10.06 -9.62
CA THR A 103 -2.51 8.62 -9.89
C THR A 103 -2.26 8.28 -11.36
N ASP A 104 -2.20 9.29 -12.23
CA ASP A 104 -1.72 9.12 -13.60
C ASP A 104 -0.29 9.67 -13.67
N ALA A 105 0.67 8.88 -14.14
CA ALA A 105 2.05 9.31 -14.21
C ALA A 105 2.24 10.48 -15.18
N ARG A 106 1.53 10.49 -16.32
CA ARG A 106 1.68 11.49 -17.39
C ARG A 106 0.64 12.61 -17.31
N GLY A 107 -0.48 12.36 -16.63
CA GLY A 107 -1.57 13.31 -16.51
C GLY A 107 -2.63 13.10 -17.59
N LYS A 108 -3.68 13.94 -17.58
CA LYS A 108 -4.79 13.84 -18.53
C LYS A 108 -5.35 15.23 -18.84
N GLY A 109 -5.16 15.68 -20.08
CA GLY A 109 -5.56 17.03 -20.49
C GLY A 109 -4.83 18.08 -19.66
N GLU A 110 -5.57 18.98 -19.03
CA GLU A 110 -5.02 20.03 -18.16
C GLU A 110 -4.65 19.54 -16.76
N LYS A 111 -5.04 18.31 -16.38
CA LYS A 111 -4.69 17.75 -15.06
C LYS A 111 -3.26 17.22 -15.09
N PRO A 112 -2.34 17.73 -14.25
CA PRO A 112 -0.97 17.26 -14.21
C PRO A 112 -0.89 15.79 -13.75
N GLY A 113 0.13 15.09 -14.22
CA GLY A 113 0.49 13.75 -13.76
C GLY A 113 1.46 13.78 -12.58
N ALA A 114 1.79 12.61 -12.04
CA ALA A 114 2.78 12.49 -10.97
C ALA A 114 4.21 12.86 -11.42
N SER A 115 4.51 12.76 -12.72
CA SER A 115 5.80 13.15 -13.33
C SER A 115 6.18 14.61 -13.11
N VAL A 116 5.23 15.50 -12.83
CA VAL A 116 5.52 16.93 -12.59
C VAL A 116 6.42 17.16 -11.38
N HIS A 117 6.43 16.25 -10.41
CA HIS A 117 7.37 16.29 -9.29
C HIS A 117 8.83 16.14 -9.74
N ILE A 118 9.06 15.47 -10.86
CA ILE A 118 10.38 15.33 -11.50
C ILE A 118 10.62 16.51 -12.44
N GLU A 119 9.73 16.69 -13.41
CA GLU A 119 9.91 17.62 -14.52
C GLU A 119 9.99 19.09 -14.06
N GLN A 120 9.18 19.45 -13.06
CA GLN A 120 9.07 20.84 -12.58
C GLN A 120 9.56 20.98 -11.14
N GLY A 121 9.23 20.01 -10.28
CA GLY A 121 9.70 20.01 -8.89
C GLY A 121 11.19 19.68 -8.75
N GLY A 122 11.77 18.94 -9.71
CA GLY A 122 13.19 18.56 -9.74
C GLY A 122 13.57 17.40 -8.82
N ALA A 123 12.60 16.59 -8.38
CA ALA A 123 12.89 15.27 -7.81
C ALA A 123 13.47 14.33 -8.87
N ARG A 124 14.09 13.21 -8.46
CA ARG A 124 14.64 12.21 -9.39
C ARG A 124 13.67 11.06 -9.67
N LYS A 125 12.87 10.69 -8.67
CA LYS A 125 11.95 9.55 -8.68
C LYS A 125 10.63 9.90 -7.99
N VAL A 126 9.56 9.22 -8.38
CA VAL A 126 8.24 9.32 -7.77
C VAL A 126 7.70 7.92 -7.48
N ILE A 127 7.14 7.73 -6.30
CA ILE A 127 6.41 6.52 -5.92
C ILE A 127 4.96 6.91 -5.64
N ILE A 128 4.04 6.47 -6.49
CA ILE A 128 2.60 6.64 -6.31
C ILE A 128 2.10 5.59 -5.32
N SER A 129 1.55 6.02 -4.18
CA SER A 129 1.02 5.14 -3.13
C SER A 129 -0.43 4.71 -3.41
N ALA A 130 -0.71 4.35 -4.66
CA ALA A 130 -1.99 3.86 -5.15
C ALA A 130 -1.81 3.17 -6.53
N PRO A 131 -2.80 2.40 -7.01
CA PRO A 131 -2.82 1.92 -8.38
C PRO A 131 -2.72 3.09 -9.36
N ALA A 132 -1.72 3.03 -10.25
CA ALA A 132 -1.47 4.09 -11.21
C ALA A 132 -1.90 3.75 -12.64
N LYS A 133 -1.84 4.78 -13.48
CA LYS A 133 -1.92 4.69 -14.94
C LYS A 133 -0.68 5.33 -15.56
N ASN A 134 -0.24 4.77 -16.68
CA ASN A 134 0.90 5.25 -17.47
C ASN A 134 2.22 5.33 -16.70
N GLU A 135 2.29 4.68 -15.53
CA GLU A 135 3.51 4.52 -14.73
C GLU A 135 4.51 3.64 -15.46
N ASP A 136 5.80 3.80 -15.12
CA ASP A 136 6.86 3.02 -15.75
C ASP A 136 6.82 1.57 -15.28
N LEU A 137 6.55 1.36 -13.99
CA LEU A 137 6.42 0.04 -13.38
C LEU A 137 5.51 0.07 -12.15
N THR A 138 4.55 -0.86 -12.09
CA THR A 138 3.90 -1.24 -10.84
C THR A 138 4.77 -2.26 -10.13
N VAL A 139 5.14 -1.99 -8.88
CA VAL A 139 6.01 -2.84 -8.05
C VAL A 139 5.24 -3.37 -6.85
N VAL A 140 5.34 -4.67 -6.60
CA VAL A 140 5.00 -5.32 -5.34
C VAL A 140 6.24 -6.08 -4.88
N LEU A 141 6.75 -5.67 -3.71
CA LEU A 141 7.97 -6.23 -3.12
C LEU A 141 7.78 -7.73 -2.79
N GLY A 142 8.77 -8.54 -3.13
CA GLY A 142 8.75 -10.00 -3.05
C GLY A 142 8.08 -10.69 -4.25
N VAL A 143 7.47 -9.93 -5.18
CA VAL A 143 6.71 -10.51 -6.30
C VAL A 143 7.39 -10.19 -7.63
N ASN A 144 7.62 -8.91 -7.92
CA ASN A 144 8.15 -8.45 -9.20
C ASN A 144 9.15 -7.30 -9.08
N ASP A 145 9.68 -7.07 -7.88
CA ASP A 145 10.63 -5.99 -7.59
C ASP A 145 11.99 -6.18 -8.27
N ASP A 146 12.32 -7.40 -8.68
CA ASP A 146 13.45 -7.73 -9.55
C ASP A 146 13.38 -7.06 -10.93
N ARG A 147 12.17 -6.67 -11.38
CA ARG A 147 11.96 -5.96 -12.65
C ARG A 147 12.30 -4.47 -12.59
N TYR A 148 12.62 -3.92 -11.41
CA TYR A 148 12.97 -2.51 -11.29
C TYR A 148 14.31 -2.19 -11.98
N ASP A 149 14.26 -1.35 -13.02
CA ASP A 149 15.42 -0.81 -13.72
C ASP A 149 15.56 0.69 -13.39
N PRO A 150 16.60 1.10 -12.63
CA PRO A 150 16.76 2.48 -12.19
C PRO A 150 17.04 3.47 -13.34
N GLN A 151 17.47 2.99 -14.51
CA GLN A 151 17.69 3.84 -15.68
C GLN A 151 16.41 4.12 -16.47
N LYS A 152 15.39 3.29 -16.32
CA LYS A 152 14.14 3.39 -17.10
C LYS A 152 12.94 3.77 -16.25
N HIS A 153 12.90 3.34 -14.99
CA HIS A 153 11.72 3.50 -14.15
C HIS A 153 11.92 4.66 -13.17
N HIS A 154 11.22 5.76 -13.45
CA HIS A 154 11.27 7.01 -12.70
C HIS A 154 9.98 7.30 -11.94
N VAL A 155 8.84 6.94 -12.51
CA VAL A 155 7.53 7.02 -11.87
C VAL A 155 7.00 5.61 -11.62
N LEU A 156 7.06 5.19 -10.36
CA LEU A 156 6.63 3.87 -9.92
C LEU A 156 5.24 3.93 -9.28
N SER A 157 4.52 2.81 -9.31
CA SER A 157 3.35 2.58 -8.47
C SER A 157 3.63 1.50 -7.45
N ASN A 158 3.34 1.74 -6.18
CA ASN A 158 3.36 0.71 -5.14
C ASN A 158 2.06 -0.14 -5.14
N ALA A 159 1.33 -0.19 -6.26
CA ALA A 159 0.02 -0.84 -6.39
C ALA A 159 -0.99 -0.37 -5.32
N SER A 160 -1.90 -1.24 -4.88
CA SER A 160 -2.78 -1.01 -3.72
C SER A 160 -2.42 -1.90 -2.54
N CYS A 161 -2.96 -1.59 -1.35
CA CYS A 161 -2.90 -2.46 -0.18
C CYS A 161 -3.45 -3.87 -0.47
N THR A 162 -4.61 -3.99 -1.14
CA THR A 162 -5.15 -5.30 -1.54
C THR A 162 -4.26 -6.04 -2.54
N THR A 163 -3.59 -5.34 -3.46
CA THR A 163 -2.65 -6.00 -4.38
C THR A 163 -1.43 -6.53 -3.63
N ASN A 164 -0.89 -5.74 -2.69
CA ASN A 164 0.19 -6.16 -1.81
C ASN A 164 -0.24 -7.32 -0.89
N GLY A 165 -1.49 -7.37 -0.44
CA GLY A 165 -2.02 -8.49 0.34
C GLY A 165 -2.28 -9.76 -0.48
N LEU A 166 -2.69 -9.62 -1.74
CA LEU A 166 -3.05 -10.75 -2.60
C LEU A 166 -1.82 -11.37 -3.27
N ALA A 167 -0.95 -10.55 -3.84
CA ALA A 167 0.08 -11.02 -4.76
C ALA A 167 1.11 -11.98 -4.12
N PRO A 168 1.61 -11.78 -2.88
CA PRO A 168 2.52 -12.73 -2.24
C PRO A 168 1.88 -14.12 -2.07
N ALA A 169 0.64 -14.18 -1.57
CA ALA A 169 -0.06 -15.45 -1.40
C ALA A 169 -0.38 -16.10 -2.76
N ALA A 170 -0.88 -15.33 -3.72
CA ALA A 170 -1.16 -15.84 -5.07
C ALA A 170 0.11 -16.33 -5.78
N LYS A 171 1.26 -15.67 -5.58
CA LYS A 171 2.56 -16.10 -6.10
C LYS A 171 2.94 -17.47 -5.57
N VAL A 172 2.85 -17.71 -4.26
CA VAL A 172 3.17 -19.03 -3.67
C VAL A 172 2.29 -20.13 -4.27
N VAL A 173 0.98 -19.89 -4.36
CA VAL A 173 0.06 -20.86 -4.98
C VAL A 173 0.38 -21.08 -6.46
N HIS A 174 0.66 -20.00 -7.21
CA HIS A 174 0.94 -20.08 -8.63
C HIS A 174 2.26 -20.78 -8.92
N ASP A 175 3.32 -20.48 -8.17
CA ASP A 175 4.63 -21.10 -8.35
C ASP A 175 4.58 -22.61 -8.02
N LEU A 176 3.79 -23.01 -7.00
CA LEU A 176 3.65 -24.40 -6.59
C LEU A 176 2.73 -25.23 -7.51
N LEU A 177 1.55 -24.69 -7.84
CA LEU A 177 0.44 -25.47 -8.42
C LEU A 177 -0.07 -24.95 -9.75
N ARG A 178 0.39 -23.78 -10.19
CA ARG A 178 -0.12 -23.01 -11.34
C ARG A 178 -1.62 -22.76 -11.28
N ILE A 179 -1.99 -21.49 -11.12
CA ILE A 179 -3.41 -21.08 -11.10
C ILE A 179 -3.96 -21.04 -12.53
N ARG A 180 -5.04 -21.79 -12.78
CA ARG A 180 -5.80 -21.78 -14.05
C ARG A 180 -6.72 -20.59 -14.13
N ARG A 181 -7.51 -20.39 -13.07
CA ARG A 181 -8.42 -19.26 -12.89
C ARG A 181 -8.76 -19.09 -11.42
N GLY A 182 -9.11 -17.88 -11.01
CA GLY A 182 -9.50 -17.60 -9.64
C GLY A 182 -10.39 -16.38 -9.49
N LEU A 183 -11.07 -16.35 -8.36
CA LEU A 183 -11.86 -15.22 -7.91
C LEU A 183 -11.39 -14.80 -6.52
N MET A 184 -11.38 -13.50 -6.24
CA MET A 184 -11.18 -12.99 -4.90
C MET A 184 -12.30 -12.08 -4.44
N THR A 185 -12.58 -12.15 -3.15
CA THR A 185 -13.35 -11.15 -2.41
C THR A 185 -12.45 -10.58 -1.32
N THR A 186 -12.36 -9.26 -1.21
CA THR A 186 -11.72 -8.65 -0.05
C THR A 186 -12.79 -8.08 0.86
N ILE A 187 -12.82 -8.57 2.10
CA ILE A 187 -13.60 -7.97 3.17
C ILE A 187 -12.70 -6.91 3.77
N HIS A 188 -13.02 -5.66 3.44
CA HIS A 188 -12.10 -4.56 3.58
C HIS A 188 -12.63 -3.53 4.57
N ALA A 189 -11.78 -3.06 5.47
CA ALA A 189 -12.06 -1.88 6.28
C ALA A 189 -12.54 -0.71 5.42
N TYR A 190 -13.41 0.14 5.98
CA TYR A 190 -13.75 1.38 5.29
C TYR A 190 -12.54 2.30 5.21
N THR A 191 -12.60 3.27 4.29
CA THR A 191 -11.56 4.23 4.00
C THR A 191 -12.19 5.62 3.87
N ASN A 192 -11.36 6.66 3.73
CA ASN A 192 -11.83 8.04 3.53
C ASN A 192 -12.64 8.25 2.24
N ASP A 193 -12.68 7.29 1.33
CA ASP A 193 -13.53 7.33 0.14
C ASP A 193 -15.01 7.01 0.47
N GLN A 194 -15.28 6.29 1.56
CA GLN A 194 -16.64 6.03 2.03
C GLN A 194 -17.19 7.23 2.84
N ARG A 195 -18.52 7.28 3.02
CA ARG A 195 -19.19 8.36 3.73
C ARG A 195 -19.54 7.95 5.17
N ILE A 196 -19.38 8.88 6.11
CA ILE A 196 -19.79 8.66 7.52
C ILE A 196 -21.30 8.49 7.60
N LEU A 197 -22.05 9.38 6.94
CA LEU A 197 -23.50 9.34 6.78
C LEU A 197 -23.85 9.30 5.29
N ASP A 198 -25.11 9.03 4.96
CA ASP A 198 -25.57 9.01 3.57
C ASP A 198 -25.28 10.36 2.87
N LEU A 199 -24.40 10.36 1.86
CA LEU A 199 -23.93 11.57 1.16
C LEU A 199 -23.56 11.25 -0.30
N ALA A 200 -23.71 12.24 -1.19
CA ALA A 200 -23.42 12.12 -2.61
C ALA A 200 -22.05 11.46 -2.89
N HIS A 201 -22.06 10.47 -3.77
CA HIS A 201 -20.88 9.76 -4.26
C HIS A 201 -21.18 9.16 -5.64
N LYS A 202 -20.16 9.06 -6.52
CA LYS A 202 -20.31 8.55 -7.89
C LYS A 202 -20.72 7.07 -7.96
N ASP A 203 -20.29 6.29 -6.96
CA ASP A 203 -20.76 4.94 -6.67
C ASP A 203 -21.84 5.05 -5.58
N LEU A 204 -23.10 4.83 -5.94
CA LEU A 204 -24.26 4.95 -5.04
C LEU A 204 -24.20 3.99 -3.85
N ARG A 205 -23.44 2.88 -3.94
CA ARG A 205 -23.26 1.97 -2.81
C ARG A 205 -22.35 2.61 -1.75
N ARG A 206 -21.28 3.27 -2.19
CA ARG A 206 -20.36 4.04 -1.31
C ARG A 206 -20.95 5.36 -0.80
N ALA A 207 -22.10 5.78 -1.34
CA ALA A 207 -22.85 6.92 -0.83
C ALA A 207 -23.51 6.62 0.53
N ARG A 208 -23.64 5.35 0.93
CA ARG A 208 -24.29 4.93 2.17
C ARG A 208 -23.34 4.96 3.37
N ALA A 209 -23.87 5.18 4.56
CA ALA A 209 -23.13 5.25 5.82
C ALA A 209 -22.21 4.03 6.05
N ALA A 210 -20.91 4.26 6.12
CA ALA A 210 -19.86 3.23 6.19
C ALA A 210 -19.92 2.40 7.47
N GLY A 211 -20.18 3.05 8.62
CA GLY A 211 -20.19 2.40 9.93
C GLY A 211 -21.39 1.49 10.19
N LEU A 212 -22.34 1.39 9.24
CA LEU A 212 -23.61 0.67 9.41
C LEU A 212 -23.85 -0.40 8.33
N ASN A 213 -23.01 -0.48 7.30
CA ASN A 213 -23.29 -1.28 6.11
C ASN A 213 -22.13 -2.19 5.71
N ILE A 214 -22.48 -3.31 5.08
CA ILE A 214 -21.60 -4.06 4.20
C ILE A 214 -21.81 -3.51 2.78
N ILE A 215 -20.80 -2.88 2.18
CA ILE A 215 -20.92 -2.15 0.92
C ILE A 215 -20.15 -2.87 -0.19
N PRO A 216 -20.83 -3.53 -1.14
CA PRO A 216 -20.17 -4.18 -2.26
C PRO A 216 -19.65 -3.16 -3.27
N THR A 217 -18.42 -3.30 -3.74
CA THR A 217 -17.83 -2.39 -4.73
C THR A 217 -16.76 -3.07 -5.57
N THR A 218 -16.46 -2.49 -6.74
CA THR A 218 -15.40 -2.99 -7.62
C THR A 218 -14.02 -2.74 -7.01
N THR A 219 -13.07 -3.62 -7.34
CA THR A 219 -11.66 -3.49 -6.98
C THR A 219 -10.78 -3.61 -8.22
N GLY A 220 -9.68 -2.87 -8.25
CA GLY A 220 -8.66 -3.01 -9.27
C GLY A 220 -7.59 -4.05 -8.94
N ALA A 221 -7.62 -4.65 -7.74
CA ALA A 221 -6.53 -5.48 -7.24
C ALA A 221 -6.30 -6.73 -8.10
N ALA A 222 -7.35 -7.42 -8.53
CA ALA A 222 -7.23 -8.58 -9.40
C ALA A 222 -6.64 -8.22 -10.77
N ARG A 223 -7.01 -7.05 -11.33
CA ARG A 223 -6.39 -6.55 -12.57
C ARG A 223 -4.94 -6.13 -12.38
N ALA A 224 -4.60 -5.56 -11.22
CA ALA A 224 -3.23 -5.21 -10.88
C ALA A 224 -2.35 -6.46 -10.68
N LEU A 225 -2.95 -7.59 -10.27
CA LEU A 225 -2.25 -8.88 -10.17
C LEU A 225 -1.62 -9.28 -11.51
N ALA A 226 -2.30 -9.05 -12.63
CA ALA A 226 -1.77 -9.32 -13.97
C ALA A 226 -0.53 -8.47 -14.31
N LYS A 227 -0.40 -7.25 -13.75
CA LYS A 227 0.79 -6.41 -13.97
C LYS A 227 2.03 -6.98 -13.26
N VAL A 228 1.83 -7.59 -12.09
CA VAL A 228 2.90 -8.07 -11.21
C VAL A 228 3.20 -9.57 -11.38
N ILE A 229 2.21 -10.36 -11.80
CA ILE A 229 2.33 -11.77 -12.18
C ILE A 229 1.67 -11.94 -13.56
N PRO A 230 2.40 -11.68 -14.67
CA PRO A 230 1.85 -11.68 -16.03
C PRO A 230 1.13 -12.98 -16.42
N ASP A 231 1.60 -14.14 -15.92
CA ASP A 231 0.98 -15.45 -16.16
C ASP A 231 -0.49 -15.55 -15.68
N LEU A 232 -0.93 -14.61 -14.84
CA LEU A 232 -2.30 -14.51 -14.31
C LEU A 232 -3.20 -13.52 -15.07
N GLU A 233 -2.71 -12.90 -16.16
CA GLU A 233 -3.52 -12.02 -16.98
C GLU A 233 -4.77 -12.74 -17.51
N GLY A 234 -5.95 -12.13 -17.29
CA GLY A 234 -7.25 -12.69 -17.69
C GLY A 234 -7.71 -13.91 -16.88
N LYS A 235 -6.91 -14.39 -15.91
CA LYS A 235 -7.23 -15.58 -15.11
C LYS A 235 -7.81 -15.25 -13.73
N PHE A 236 -7.73 -13.99 -13.30
CA PHE A 236 -8.12 -13.60 -11.95
C PHE A 236 -9.03 -12.37 -11.97
N ASP A 237 -10.14 -12.41 -11.26
CA ASP A 237 -11.02 -11.24 -11.04
C ASP A 237 -11.53 -11.19 -9.60
N GLY A 238 -12.22 -10.12 -9.22
CA GLY A 238 -12.77 -10.00 -7.88
C GLY A 238 -13.49 -8.71 -7.57
N PHE A 239 -14.01 -8.65 -6.35
CA PHE A 239 -14.67 -7.48 -5.82
C PHE A 239 -14.34 -7.28 -4.34
N ALA A 240 -14.85 -6.20 -3.76
CA ALA A 240 -14.67 -5.87 -2.36
C ALA A 240 -16.01 -5.72 -1.64
N LEU A 241 -16.02 -6.08 -0.37
CA LEU A 241 -17.07 -5.77 0.60
C LEU A 241 -16.46 -4.80 1.62
N ARG A 242 -16.88 -3.54 1.64
CA ARG A 242 -16.47 -2.61 2.71
C ARG A 242 -17.29 -2.90 3.95
N VAL A 243 -16.65 -3.09 5.10
CA VAL A 243 -17.32 -3.44 6.35
C VAL A 243 -17.03 -2.41 7.45
N PRO A 244 -17.83 -2.36 8.53
CA PRO A 244 -17.66 -1.41 9.65
C PRO A 244 -16.43 -1.66 10.55
N THR A 245 -15.25 -1.89 9.97
CA THR A 245 -13.96 -1.92 10.65
C THR A 245 -13.08 -0.78 10.13
N ALA A 246 -12.30 -0.15 11.02
CA ALA A 246 -11.52 1.06 10.71
C ALA A 246 -10.14 0.79 10.08
N THR A 247 -9.60 -0.40 10.32
CA THR A 247 -8.38 -0.91 9.67
C THR A 247 -8.38 -2.44 9.76
N VAL A 248 -7.38 -3.04 9.12
CA VAL A 248 -7.25 -4.45 8.83
C VAL A 248 -8.35 -4.96 7.91
N SER A 249 -7.91 -5.67 6.90
CA SER A 249 -8.73 -6.25 5.86
C SER A 249 -8.30 -7.69 5.64
N VAL A 250 -9.16 -8.47 5.00
CA VAL A 250 -8.87 -9.85 4.65
C VAL A 250 -9.21 -10.11 3.20
N ILE A 251 -8.38 -10.89 2.55
CA ILE A 251 -8.61 -11.44 1.22
C ILE A 251 -9.09 -12.87 1.40
N ASP A 252 -10.16 -13.20 0.72
CA ASP A 252 -10.59 -14.57 0.44
C ASP A 252 -10.39 -14.78 -1.06
N PHE A 253 -9.49 -15.68 -1.46
CA PHE A 253 -9.41 -16.09 -2.86
C PHE A 253 -9.58 -17.59 -3.05
N VAL A 254 -10.31 -17.94 -4.10
CA VAL A 254 -10.56 -19.31 -4.54
C VAL A 254 -9.98 -19.47 -5.94
N ALA A 255 -9.25 -20.56 -6.17
CA ALA A 255 -8.58 -20.82 -7.44
C ALA A 255 -8.64 -22.29 -7.83
N ASP A 256 -8.88 -22.54 -9.13
CA ASP A 256 -8.62 -23.84 -9.75
C ASP A 256 -7.12 -23.92 -10.09
N VAL A 257 -6.46 -25.01 -9.67
CA VAL A 257 -5.03 -25.24 -9.93
C VAL A 257 -4.78 -26.36 -10.95
N GLU A 258 -3.53 -26.52 -11.40
CA GLU A 258 -3.18 -27.52 -12.42
C GLU A 258 -2.85 -28.90 -11.87
N ARG A 259 -2.43 -28.99 -10.61
CA ARG A 259 -2.06 -30.25 -9.93
C ARG A 259 -2.86 -30.43 -8.64
N PRO A 260 -3.28 -31.67 -8.29
CA PRO A 260 -3.86 -31.95 -6.99
C PRO A 260 -2.93 -31.57 -5.83
N THR A 261 -3.52 -31.03 -4.77
CA THR A 261 -2.83 -30.63 -3.55
C THR A 261 -3.62 -31.01 -2.29
N THR A 262 -3.05 -30.69 -1.12
CA THR A 262 -3.69 -30.86 0.19
C THR A 262 -3.51 -29.59 1.02
N VAL A 263 -4.31 -29.43 2.08
CA VAL A 263 -4.18 -28.30 3.02
C VAL A 263 -2.77 -28.26 3.63
N ASP A 264 -2.21 -29.42 4.00
CA ASP A 264 -0.88 -29.50 4.60
C ASP A 264 0.23 -29.11 3.63
N GLU A 265 0.18 -29.57 2.38
CA GLU A 265 1.15 -29.17 1.35
C GLU A 265 1.09 -27.66 1.08
N LEU A 266 -0.12 -27.11 0.97
CA LEU A 266 -0.31 -25.69 0.69
C LEU A 266 0.18 -24.81 1.85
N ASN A 267 -0.17 -25.17 3.09
CA ASN A 267 0.31 -24.47 4.28
C ASN A 267 1.83 -24.58 4.46
N ALA A 268 2.42 -25.75 4.19
CA ALA A 268 3.88 -25.93 4.24
C ALA A 268 4.60 -25.04 3.22
N ALA A 269 4.03 -24.86 2.02
CA ALA A 269 4.58 -23.95 1.02
C ALA A 269 4.54 -22.49 1.48
N PHE A 270 3.47 -22.07 2.15
CA PHE A 270 3.40 -20.74 2.76
C PHE A 270 4.40 -20.56 3.89
N GLU A 271 4.55 -21.55 4.78
CA GLU A 271 5.55 -21.57 5.86
C GLU A 271 6.97 -21.43 5.29
N GLN A 272 7.30 -22.19 4.25
CA GLN A 272 8.60 -22.12 3.59
C GLN A 272 8.84 -20.76 2.93
N ALA A 273 7.84 -20.22 2.22
CA ALA A 273 7.97 -18.93 1.56
C ALA A 273 8.12 -17.77 2.57
N ALA A 274 7.34 -17.79 3.66
CA ALA A 274 7.40 -16.82 4.74
C ALA A 274 8.72 -16.88 5.52
N ALA A 275 9.33 -18.06 5.67
CA ALA A 275 10.65 -18.21 6.29
C ALA A 275 11.81 -17.86 5.34
N GLY A 276 11.59 -17.93 4.03
CA GLY A 276 12.60 -17.76 2.98
C GLY A 276 12.39 -16.50 2.16
N ALA A 277 12.07 -16.68 0.87
CA ALA A 277 12.09 -15.62 -0.14
C ALA A 277 11.12 -14.46 0.13
N LEU A 278 10.06 -14.68 0.92
CA LEU A 278 9.06 -13.67 1.26
C LEU A 278 9.12 -13.24 2.73
N LYS A 279 10.23 -13.49 3.42
CA LYS A 279 10.40 -13.08 4.83
C LYS A 279 10.17 -11.58 4.99
N GLY A 280 9.31 -11.22 5.95
CA GLY A 280 8.91 -9.82 6.21
C GLY A 280 7.82 -9.28 5.28
N ILE A 281 7.49 -10.00 4.20
CA ILE A 281 6.41 -9.66 3.25
C ILE A 281 5.19 -10.57 3.47
N LEU A 282 5.43 -11.88 3.56
CA LEU A 282 4.43 -12.91 3.80
C LEU A 282 4.59 -13.49 5.20
N GLY A 283 3.47 -13.73 5.88
CA GLY A 283 3.37 -14.54 7.07
C GLY A 283 2.33 -15.65 6.91
N ILE A 284 2.34 -16.59 7.84
CA ILE A 284 1.25 -17.54 8.06
C ILE A 284 1.03 -17.68 9.56
N THR A 285 -0.22 -17.86 9.97
CA THR A 285 -0.59 -18.18 11.36
C THR A 285 -1.52 -19.39 11.40
N ARG A 286 -1.43 -20.15 12.49
CA ARG A 286 -2.38 -21.23 12.84
C ARG A 286 -3.10 -20.93 14.14
N GLU A 287 -3.00 -19.70 14.63
CA GLU A 287 -3.73 -19.23 15.80
C GLU A 287 -5.11 -18.72 15.37
N PRO A 288 -6.17 -18.90 16.19
CA PRO A 288 -7.53 -18.46 15.88
C PRO A 288 -7.69 -16.94 16.09
N LEU A 289 -7.03 -16.14 15.26
CA LEU A 289 -6.99 -14.68 15.35
C LEU A 289 -8.13 -14.00 14.57
N VAL A 290 -8.36 -12.73 14.90
CA VAL A 290 -9.34 -11.84 14.24
C VAL A 290 -8.69 -10.55 13.75
N SER A 291 -9.46 -9.69 13.06
CA SER A 291 -8.93 -8.48 12.40
C SER A 291 -8.07 -7.60 13.32
N SER A 292 -8.49 -7.38 14.57
CA SER A 292 -7.78 -6.47 15.49
C SER A 292 -6.38 -6.95 15.85
N ASP A 293 -6.10 -8.25 15.74
CA ASP A 293 -4.81 -8.85 16.12
C ASP A 293 -3.72 -8.57 15.08
N PHE A 294 -4.10 -8.19 13.85
CA PHE A 294 -3.16 -7.83 12.78
C PHE A 294 -2.94 -6.32 12.67
N LYS A 295 -3.52 -5.53 13.58
CA LYS A 295 -3.37 -4.07 13.55
C LYS A 295 -1.92 -3.69 13.86
N GLY A 296 -1.28 -2.97 12.95
CA GLY A 296 0.14 -2.63 13.06
C GLY A 296 1.08 -3.77 12.65
N ASP A 297 0.58 -4.83 12.01
CA ASP A 297 1.44 -5.85 11.42
C ASP A 297 2.13 -5.30 10.16
N ASP A 298 3.46 -5.38 10.14
CA ASP A 298 4.30 -4.85 9.06
C ASP A 298 4.14 -5.62 7.75
N ARG A 299 3.68 -6.88 7.79
CA ARG A 299 3.68 -7.76 6.62
C ARG A 299 2.59 -7.35 5.64
N SER A 300 2.84 -7.60 4.36
CA SER A 300 1.85 -7.32 3.31
C SER A 300 0.69 -8.29 3.34
N SER A 301 0.95 -9.55 3.68
CA SER A 301 0.00 -10.66 3.61
C SER A 301 0.28 -11.65 4.73
N ILE A 302 -0.74 -12.00 5.51
CA ILE A 302 -0.63 -13.00 6.58
C ILE A 302 -1.69 -14.07 6.33
N VAL A 303 -1.26 -15.23 5.84
CA VAL A 303 -2.14 -16.37 5.56
C VAL A 303 -2.73 -16.91 6.86
N ASP A 304 -4.04 -17.08 6.87
CA ASP A 304 -4.74 -17.83 7.91
C ASP A 304 -4.74 -19.32 7.53
N GLY A 305 -3.81 -20.05 8.13
CA GLY A 305 -3.60 -21.47 7.86
C GLY A 305 -4.75 -22.35 8.35
N LEU A 306 -5.55 -21.90 9.33
CA LEU A 306 -6.74 -22.61 9.79
C LEU A 306 -7.89 -22.50 8.78
N SER A 307 -7.93 -21.40 8.03
CA SER A 307 -8.95 -21.11 7.00
C SER A 307 -8.57 -21.63 5.61
N THR A 308 -7.43 -22.29 5.44
CA THR A 308 -7.01 -22.88 4.17
C THR A 308 -7.87 -24.09 3.84
N MET A 309 -8.45 -24.12 2.63
CA MET A 309 -9.30 -25.22 2.20
C MET A 309 -8.84 -25.77 0.85
N VAL A 310 -9.03 -27.08 0.67
CA VAL A 310 -8.84 -27.76 -0.61
C VAL A 310 -10.07 -28.62 -0.87
N LEU A 311 -10.73 -28.37 -2.00
CA LEU A 311 -11.90 -29.11 -2.46
C LEU A 311 -11.51 -29.93 -3.69
N ASP A 312 -11.81 -31.24 -3.63
CA ASP A 312 -11.50 -32.22 -4.69
C ASP A 312 -10.02 -32.23 -5.14
N GLY A 313 -9.11 -31.85 -4.24
CA GLY A 313 -7.67 -31.71 -4.51
C GLY A 313 -7.29 -30.56 -5.46
N MET A 314 -8.24 -29.98 -6.21
CA MET A 314 -7.96 -29.11 -7.36
C MET A 314 -8.44 -27.67 -7.18
N MET A 315 -9.38 -27.43 -6.27
CA MET A 315 -9.86 -26.09 -5.96
C MET A 315 -9.35 -25.68 -4.58
N VAL A 316 -8.51 -24.65 -4.53
CA VAL A 316 -7.93 -24.14 -3.30
C VAL A 316 -8.64 -22.88 -2.86
N LYS A 317 -8.77 -22.69 -1.54
CA LYS A 317 -9.21 -21.45 -0.91
C LYS A 317 -8.13 -20.99 0.05
N VAL A 318 -7.72 -19.73 -0.09
CA VAL A 318 -6.70 -19.11 0.76
C VAL A 318 -7.27 -17.82 1.33
N VAL A 319 -7.15 -17.68 2.64
CA VAL A 319 -7.53 -16.48 3.39
C VAL A 319 -6.25 -15.78 3.84
N ALA A 320 -6.13 -14.49 3.58
CA ALA A 320 -4.95 -13.71 3.96
C ALA A 320 -5.32 -12.34 4.54
N TRP A 321 -4.90 -12.09 5.78
CA TRP A 321 -5.05 -10.82 6.47
C TRP A 321 -4.00 -9.81 6.01
N TYR A 322 -4.33 -8.53 6.13
CA TYR A 322 -3.39 -7.43 5.93
C TYR A 322 -3.88 -6.18 6.64
N ASP A 323 -2.99 -5.49 7.35
CA ASP A 323 -3.27 -4.10 7.75
C ASP A 323 -3.16 -3.22 6.51
N ASN A 324 -4.32 -2.80 5.99
CA ASN A 324 -4.43 -2.03 4.76
C ASN A 324 -3.84 -0.62 4.84
N GLU A 325 -3.46 -0.14 6.02
CA GLU A 325 -2.77 1.14 6.19
C GLU A 325 -1.30 0.92 6.56
N TRP A 326 -1.02 0.15 7.62
CA TRP A 326 0.32 0.01 8.17
C TRP A 326 1.24 -0.82 7.27
N GLY A 327 0.90 -2.08 6.98
CA GLY A 327 1.72 -2.93 6.12
C GLY A 327 1.95 -2.30 4.74
N TYR A 328 0.95 -1.58 4.20
CA TYR A 328 1.10 -0.83 2.94
C TYR A 328 2.03 0.39 3.05
N ALA A 329 1.98 1.12 4.15
CA ALA A 329 2.89 2.24 4.41
C ALA A 329 4.33 1.74 4.57
N VAL A 330 4.53 0.61 5.26
CA VAL A 330 5.84 -0.06 5.34
C VAL A 330 6.32 -0.44 3.94
N ARG A 331 5.50 -1.08 3.10
CA ARG A 331 5.89 -1.37 1.69
C ARG A 331 6.27 -0.13 0.90
N THR A 332 5.64 1.00 1.17
CA THR A 332 5.98 2.26 0.52
C THR A 332 7.35 2.77 0.96
N ALA A 333 7.67 2.66 2.26
CA ALA A 333 8.99 2.97 2.81
C ALA A 333 10.07 2.00 2.29
N ASP A 334 9.79 0.69 2.28
CA ASP A 334 10.69 -0.34 1.77
C ASP A 334 11.02 -0.10 0.28
N LEU A 335 10.01 0.26 -0.53
CA LEU A 335 10.21 0.58 -1.94
C LEU A 335 11.04 1.86 -2.11
N ALA A 336 10.82 2.88 -1.28
CA ALA A 336 11.63 4.08 -1.28
C ALA A 336 13.10 3.78 -0.92
N ALA A 337 13.33 2.93 0.09
CA ALA A 337 14.67 2.50 0.48
C ALA A 337 15.37 1.71 -0.63
N ARG A 338 14.65 0.79 -1.31
CA ARG A 338 15.19 0.08 -2.48
C ARG A 338 15.56 1.03 -3.62
N VAL A 339 14.70 1.98 -3.95
CA VAL A 339 14.96 2.97 -4.99
C VAL A 339 16.16 3.84 -4.62
N ALA A 340 16.27 4.25 -3.35
CA ALA A 340 17.36 5.06 -2.83
C ALA A 340 18.75 4.42 -3.02
N GLN A 341 18.86 3.09 -2.96
CA GLN A 341 20.13 2.37 -3.17
C GLN A 341 20.71 2.56 -4.59
N SER A 342 19.89 3.03 -5.54
CA SER A 342 20.26 3.20 -6.94
C SER A 342 20.45 4.67 -7.38
N LEU A 343 20.45 5.61 -6.42
CA LEU A 343 20.52 7.06 -6.66
C LEU A 343 21.91 7.68 -6.47
#